data_AF-A0A9D6I2K4-F1
#
_entry.id   AF-A0A9D6I2K4-F1
#
_cell.length_a   1.000
_cell.length_b   1.000
_cell.length_c   1.000
_cell.angle_alpha   90.00
_cell.angle_beta   90.00
_cell.angle_gamma   90.00
#
_symmetry.space_group_name_H-M   'P 1'
#
loop_
_entity.id
_entity.type
_entity.pdbx_description
1 polymer ?
#
loop_
_entity_poly.entity_id
_entity_poly.type
_entity_poly.pdbx_seq_one_letter_code
_entity_poly.pdbx_strand_id
1 'polypeptide(L)'
;MLLTTIAGSLPKPAWLAEPNRLWAPWRLPPETLQEGQRDAVLLALRDQEEARIDIVTDGEQTRQHFVHGFLEKIEGIDFSKRVTIGIRADRYQAEVPTVVGPIARRGPVHADEVRFARAHTTRKLKFEIPGPMTIVDTLHDAHYRDRARLAMEFAGAINAEARELAALGVDVIQLDEPAFNVYLDAVAEWGIEALNRAVEELACRTVVHICYGYGI
;
A
#
# COMPACT_ATOMS: atom_id res chain seq x y z
N MET A 1 -13.58 19.97 16.13
CA MET A 1 -13.62 20.07 14.65
C MET A 1 -13.56 18.66 14.10
N LEU A 2 -14.42 18.29 13.14
CA LEU A 2 -14.40 16.99 12.47
C LEU A 2 -13.55 17.11 11.21
N LEU A 3 -12.44 16.36 11.13
CA LEU A 3 -11.57 16.33 9.95
C LEU A 3 -12.00 15.23 8.99
N THR A 4 -12.00 15.53 7.70
CA THR A 4 -12.39 14.62 6.61
C THR A 4 -11.16 14.03 5.89
N THR A 5 -11.27 12.77 5.48
CA THR A 5 -10.28 12.06 4.66
C THR A 5 -10.95 10.90 3.92
N ILE A 6 -10.23 10.27 3.00
CA ILE A 6 -10.68 9.09 2.24
C ILE A 6 -9.84 7.86 2.62
N ALA A 7 -10.26 6.67 2.19
CA ALA A 7 -9.50 5.45 2.44
C ALA A 7 -8.11 5.49 1.78
N GLY A 8 -7.99 5.99 0.55
CA GLY A 8 -6.71 6.08 -0.16
C GLY A 8 -6.95 6.31 -1.64
N SER A 9 -7.03 5.22 -2.40
CA SER A 9 -7.21 5.24 -3.86
C SER A 9 -8.38 6.10 -4.38
N LEU A 10 -8.13 6.74 -5.52
CA LEU A 10 -9.12 7.42 -6.35
C LEU A 10 -9.11 6.86 -7.79
N PRO A 11 -10.20 7.00 -8.56
CA PRO A 11 -10.23 6.58 -9.95
C PRO A 11 -9.08 7.22 -10.75
N LYS A 12 -8.35 6.39 -11.49
CA LYS A 12 -7.28 6.86 -12.38
C LYS A 12 -7.86 7.51 -13.64
N PRO A 13 -7.25 8.56 -14.19
CA PRO A 13 -7.64 9.09 -15.49
C PRO A 13 -7.65 8.01 -16.57
N ALA A 14 -8.63 8.05 -17.48
CA ALA A 14 -8.83 7.01 -18.50
C ALA A 14 -7.66 6.89 -19.51
N TRP A 15 -6.82 7.93 -19.60
CA TRP A 15 -5.59 7.89 -20.38
C TRP A 15 -4.43 7.18 -19.67
N LEU A 16 -4.51 7.01 -18.33
CA LEU A 16 -3.49 6.33 -17.53
C LEU A 16 -3.79 4.83 -17.35
N ALA A 17 -5.04 4.48 -17.05
CA ALA A 17 -5.47 3.10 -16.81
C ALA A 17 -6.94 2.87 -17.24
N GLU A 18 -7.33 1.61 -17.42
CA GLU A 18 -8.71 1.24 -17.68
C GLU A 18 -9.63 1.61 -16.49
N PRO A 19 -10.73 2.37 -16.71
CA PRO A 19 -11.68 2.70 -15.66
C PRO A 19 -12.41 1.48 -15.09
N ASN A 20 -12.89 1.59 -13.84
CA ASN A 20 -13.73 0.59 -13.16
C ASN A 20 -13.13 -0.83 -13.11
N ARG A 21 -11.79 -0.92 -13.07
CA ARG A 21 -11.07 -2.20 -13.08
C ARG A 21 -9.95 -2.19 -12.04
N LEU A 22 -9.92 -3.21 -11.19
CA LEU A 22 -8.79 -3.48 -10.31
C LEU A 22 -7.63 -4.10 -11.12
N TRP A 23 -6.38 -3.82 -10.73
CA TRP A 23 -5.18 -4.25 -11.46
C TRP A 23 -5.17 -3.83 -12.93
N ALA A 24 -5.79 -2.70 -13.26
CA ALA A 24 -5.81 -2.18 -14.61
C ALA A 24 -4.37 -1.96 -15.11
N PRO A 25 -3.99 -2.49 -16.28
CA PRO A 25 -2.67 -2.24 -16.84
C PRO A 25 -2.51 -0.76 -17.19
N TRP A 26 -1.27 -0.28 -17.12
CA TRP A 26 -0.94 1.07 -17.57
C TRP A 26 -1.18 1.18 -19.09
N ARG A 27 -1.79 2.30 -19.50
CA ARG A 27 -2.01 2.64 -20.92
C ARG A 27 -0.85 3.41 -21.53
N LEU A 28 -0.08 4.10 -20.70
CA LEU A 28 1.10 4.84 -21.13
C LEU A 28 2.33 3.92 -21.20
N PRO A 29 3.20 4.11 -22.20
CA PRO A 29 4.44 3.35 -22.30
C PRO A 29 5.47 3.80 -21.25
N PRO A 30 6.50 2.99 -20.95
CA PRO A 30 7.44 3.25 -19.85
C PRO A 30 8.11 4.62 -19.88
N GLU A 31 8.40 5.15 -21.07
CA GLU A 31 9.03 6.45 -21.29
C GLU A 31 8.21 7.66 -20.82
N THR A 32 6.87 7.56 -20.82
CA THR A 32 5.97 8.65 -20.42
C THR A 32 5.11 8.29 -19.20
N LEU A 33 5.20 7.05 -18.72
CA LEU A 33 4.39 6.57 -17.60
C LEU A 33 4.61 7.40 -16.33
N GLN A 34 5.86 7.73 -15.99
CA GLN A 34 6.15 8.50 -14.77
C GLN A 34 5.57 9.91 -14.83
N GLU A 35 5.61 10.56 -16.01
CA GLU A 35 4.99 11.88 -16.22
C GLU A 35 3.48 11.79 -16.05
N GLY A 36 2.83 10.83 -16.72
CA GLY A 36 1.39 10.64 -16.58
C GLY A 36 0.95 10.24 -15.16
N GLN A 37 1.73 9.45 -14.44
CA GLN A 37 1.45 9.15 -13.04
C GLN A 37 1.49 10.41 -12.17
N ARG A 38 2.47 11.28 -12.38
CA ARG A 38 2.60 12.56 -11.67
C ARG A 38 1.44 13.49 -12.00
N ASP A 39 1.07 13.61 -13.27
CA ASP A 39 -0.10 14.39 -13.69
C ASP A 39 -1.39 13.90 -13.01
N ALA A 40 -1.56 12.58 -12.92
CA ALA A 40 -2.70 11.99 -12.23
C ALA A 40 -2.69 12.28 -10.72
N VAL A 41 -1.53 12.27 -10.05
CA VAL A 41 -1.41 12.70 -8.63
C VAL A 41 -1.83 14.17 -8.48
N LEU A 42 -1.44 15.06 -9.39
CA LEU A 42 -1.84 16.47 -9.33
C LEU A 42 -3.35 16.64 -9.47
N LEU A 43 -3.97 15.91 -10.41
CA LEU A 43 -5.42 15.90 -10.56
C LEU A 43 -6.11 15.38 -9.30
N ALA A 44 -5.64 14.26 -8.74
CA ALA A 44 -6.21 13.67 -7.54
C ALA A 44 -6.11 14.60 -6.31
N LEU A 45 -4.97 15.28 -6.13
CA LEU A 45 -4.80 16.28 -5.08
C LEU A 45 -5.76 17.45 -5.28
N ARG A 46 -5.89 17.95 -6.51
CA ARG A 46 -6.76 19.07 -6.83
C ARG A 46 -8.23 18.74 -6.57
N ASP A 47 -8.68 17.56 -7.01
CA ASP A 47 -10.05 17.09 -6.78
C ASP A 47 -10.38 17.02 -5.29
N GLN A 48 -9.46 16.49 -4.48
CA GLN A 48 -9.61 16.42 -3.02
C GLN A 48 -9.65 17.82 -2.38
N GLU A 49 -8.79 18.73 -2.81
CA GLU A 49 -8.74 20.11 -2.29
C GLU A 49 -10.02 20.89 -2.63
N GLU A 50 -10.54 20.74 -3.85
CA GLU A 50 -11.80 21.35 -4.30
C GLU A 50 -13.01 20.75 -3.59
N ALA A 51 -13.00 19.44 -3.33
CA ALA A 51 -13.97 18.75 -2.49
C ALA A 51 -13.84 19.08 -0.98
N ARG A 52 -12.86 19.92 -0.61
CA ARG A 52 -12.57 20.37 0.76
C ARG A 52 -12.19 19.24 1.73
N ILE A 53 -11.56 18.17 1.23
CA ILE A 53 -11.01 17.10 2.07
C ILE A 53 -9.85 17.64 2.92
N ASP A 54 -9.91 17.49 4.25
CA ASP A 54 -8.95 18.09 5.18
C ASP A 54 -7.57 17.41 5.16
N ILE A 55 -7.56 16.07 5.05
CA ILE A 55 -6.36 15.23 4.99
C ILE A 55 -6.39 14.49 3.66
N VAL A 56 -5.52 14.91 2.73
CA VAL A 56 -5.46 14.41 1.35
C VAL A 56 -4.49 13.23 1.22
N THR A 57 -4.62 12.49 0.13
CA THR A 57 -3.75 11.37 -0.27
C THR A 57 -3.19 11.62 -1.67
N ASP A 58 -2.22 10.83 -2.12
CA ASP A 58 -1.80 10.83 -3.52
C ASP A 58 -2.81 10.14 -4.46
N GLY A 59 -3.94 9.66 -3.92
CA GLY A 59 -4.97 8.92 -4.63
C GLY A 59 -4.50 7.56 -5.14
N GLU A 60 -3.36 7.05 -4.66
CA GLU A 60 -2.69 5.83 -5.15
C GLU A 60 -2.51 5.82 -6.67
N GLN A 61 -2.28 6.99 -7.27
CA GLN A 61 -2.28 7.17 -8.73
C GLN A 61 -1.04 6.54 -9.39
N THR A 62 0.05 6.36 -8.65
CA THR A 62 1.32 5.80 -9.15
C THR A 62 1.41 4.28 -9.03
N ARG A 63 0.41 3.62 -8.42
CA ARG A 63 0.41 2.17 -8.18
C ARG A 63 -0.75 1.48 -8.90
N GLN A 64 -0.47 0.32 -9.51
CA GLN A 64 -1.50 -0.52 -10.13
C GLN A 64 -2.38 -1.20 -9.06
N HIS A 65 -1.77 -1.55 -7.93
CA HIS A 65 -2.42 -2.23 -6.82
C HIS A 65 -1.72 -1.85 -5.51
N PHE A 66 -2.51 -1.66 -4.44
CA PHE A 66 -2.04 -1.17 -3.15
C PHE A 66 -1.00 -2.08 -2.49
N VAL A 67 -1.02 -3.39 -2.79
CA VAL A 67 0.00 -4.34 -2.30
C VAL A 67 1.22 -4.40 -3.22
N HIS A 68 1.03 -4.51 -4.54
CA HIS A 68 2.13 -4.85 -5.46
C HIS A 68 3.13 -3.71 -5.61
N GLY A 69 2.67 -2.45 -5.59
CA GLY A 69 3.57 -1.29 -5.69
C GLY A 69 4.61 -1.24 -4.57
N PHE A 70 4.28 -1.79 -3.39
CA PHE A 70 5.24 -1.94 -2.30
C PHE A 70 6.20 -3.11 -2.54
N LEU A 71 5.65 -4.29 -2.86
CA LEU A 71 6.40 -5.54 -2.99
C LEU A 71 7.42 -5.54 -4.13
N GLU A 72 7.18 -4.80 -5.22
CA GLU A 72 8.09 -4.74 -6.39
C GLU A 72 9.51 -4.24 -6.06
N LYS A 73 9.67 -3.50 -4.95
CA LYS A 73 10.95 -2.94 -4.50
C LYS A 73 11.55 -3.69 -3.30
N ILE A 74 10.94 -4.79 -2.89
CA ILE A 74 11.37 -5.61 -1.76
C ILE A 74 12.18 -6.81 -2.27
N GLU A 75 13.37 -7.03 -1.70
CA GLU A 75 14.16 -8.21 -1.97
C GLU A 75 13.50 -9.48 -1.44
N GLY A 76 13.87 -10.62 -2.02
CA GLY A 76 13.33 -11.91 -1.63
C GLY A 76 12.01 -12.25 -2.32
N ILE A 77 11.45 -11.33 -3.13
CA ILE A 77 10.22 -11.54 -3.91
C ILE A 77 10.56 -11.68 -5.39
N ASP A 78 10.09 -12.76 -6.02
CA ASP A 78 10.26 -13.04 -7.44
C ASP A 78 8.92 -12.84 -8.17
N PHE A 79 8.81 -11.73 -8.91
CA PHE A 79 7.63 -11.38 -9.70
C PHE A 79 7.49 -12.16 -11.00
N SER A 80 8.53 -12.90 -11.42
CA SER A 80 8.47 -13.82 -12.55
C SER A 80 7.88 -15.17 -12.15
N LYS A 81 7.97 -15.54 -10.87
CA LYS A 81 7.35 -16.75 -10.30
C LYS A 81 6.02 -16.42 -9.67
N ARG A 82 4.99 -16.49 -10.51
CA ARG A 82 3.62 -16.24 -10.08
C ARG A 82 2.84 -17.53 -9.91
N VAL A 83 1.97 -17.55 -8.92
CA VAL A 83 1.03 -18.65 -8.67
C VAL A 83 -0.35 -18.09 -8.38
N THR A 84 -1.39 -18.82 -8.76
CA THR A 84 -2.76 -18.48 -8.39
C THR A 84 -3.06 -19.08 -7.03
N ILE A 85 -3.45 -18.23 -6.07
CA ILE A 85 -3.91 -18.64 -4.75
C ILE A 85 -5.27 -18.03 -4.43
N GLY A 86 -5.97 -18.64 -3.48
CA GLY A 86 -7.08 -17.99 -2.81
C GLY A 86 -6.60 -16.98 -1.78
N ILE A 87 -7.08 -15.74 -1.88
CA ILE A 87 -6.84 -14.69 -0.90
C ILE A 87 -8.13 -14.40 -0.12
N ARG A 88 -7.99 -13.85 1.09
CA ARG A 88 -9.12 -13.55 2.00
C ARG A 88 -10.00 -14.78 2.26
N ALA A 89 -9.37 -15.89 2.62
CA ALA A 89 -9.98 -17.20 2.81
C ALA A 89 -10.77 -17.67 1.56
N ASP A 90 -10.06 -17.77 0.42
CA ASP A 90 -10.59 -18.21 -0.88
C ASP A 90 -11.73 -17.34 -1.47
N ARG A 91 -11.99 -16.16 -0.91
CA ARG A 91 -13.01 -15.24 -1.45
C ARG A 91 -12.65 -14.75 -2.85
N TYR A 92 -11.37 -14.61 -3.15
CA TYR A 92 -10.87 -14.21 -4.46
C TYR A 92 -9.72 -15.09 -4.90
N GLN A 93 -9.63 -15.35 -6.21
CA GLN A 93 -8.45 -15.95 -6.82
C GLN A 93 -7.56 -14.84 -7.35
N ALA A 94 -6.29 -14.84 -6.94
CA ALA A 94 -5.32 -13.83 -7.35
C ALA A 94 -4.02 -14.49 -7.82
N GLU A 95 -3.47 -13.98 -8.91
CA GLU A 95 -2.11 -14.30 -9.33
C GLU A 95 -1.14 -13.44 -8.52
N VAL A 96 -0.33 -14.07 -7.68
CA VAL A 96 0.54 -13.40 -6.71
C VAL A 96 2.02 -13.77 -6.90
N PRO A 97 2.97 -12.88 -6.57
CA PRO A 97 4.39 -13.18 -6.64
C PRO A 97 4.82 -14.15 -5.53
N THR A 98 6.02 -14.74 -5.68
CA THR A 98 6.55 -15.72 -4.74
C THR A 98 7.71 -15.16 -3.91
N VAL A 99 7.66 -15.35 -2.59
CA VAL A 99 8.80 -15.16 -1.69
C VAL A 99 9.76 -16.34 -1.85
N VAL A 100 10.94 -16.07 -2.39
CA VAL A 100 11.99 -17.06 -2.72
C VAL A 100 13.22 -16.95 -1.81
N GLY A 101 13.29 -15.92 -0.97
CA GLY A 101 14.43 -15.67 -0.10
C GLY A 101 14.11 -14.72 1.05
N PRO A 102 15.13 -14.31 1.82
CA PRO A 102 14.97 -13.37 2.91
C PRO A 102 14.41 -12.01 2.43
N ILE A 103 13.45 -11.48 3.16
CA ILE A 103 12.85 -10.16 2.90
C ILE A 103 13.81 -9.07 3.35
N ALA A 104 14.12 -8.14 2.43
CA ALA A 104 14.91 -6.96 2.76
C ALA A 104 14.48 -5.75 1.94
N ARG A 105 14.44 -4.58 2.58
CA ARG A 105 14.23 -3.29 1.92
C ARG A 105 15.60 -2.65 1.65
N ARG A 106 16.04 -2.61 0.38
CA ARG A 106 17.32 -1.96 0.00
C ARG A 106 17.31 -0.45 0.11
N GLY A 107 16.14 0.14 -0.02
CA GLY A 107 15.98 1.57 -0.09
C GLY A 107 14.52 1.97 -0.12
N PRO A 108 14.26 3.27 -0.30
CA PRO A 108 12.93 3.82 -0.19
C PRO A 108 12.02 3.35 -1.31
N VAL A 109 10.80 2.95 -0.94
CA VAL A 109 9.83 2.42 -1.89
C VAL A 109 9.00 3.57 -2.49
N HIS A 110 8.47 4.44 -1.63
CA HIS A 110 7.50 5.47 -1.98
C HIS A 110 8.01 6.90 -1.73
N ALA A 111 9.30 7.07 -1.41
CA ALA A 111 9.86 8.39 -1.10
C ALA A 111 9.66 9.42 -2.22
N ASP A 112 9.83 9.03 -3.49
CA ASP A 112 9.67 9.95 -4.61
C ASP A 112 8.22 10.38 -4.83
N GLU A 113 7.27 9.48 -4.58
CA GLU A 113 5.83 9.72 -4.67
C GLU A 113 5.40 10.68 -3.56
N VAL A 114 5.86 10.43 -2.33
CA VAL A 114 5.60 11.31 -1.18
C VAL A 114 6.23 12.68 -1.37
N ARG A 115 7.48 12.78 -1.83
CA ARG A 115 8.13 14.07 -2.11
C ARG A 115 7.34 14.86 -3.15
N PHE A 116 6.91 14.18 -4.21
CA PHE A 116 6.12 14.82 -5.26
C PHE A 116 4.77 15.31 -4.72
N ALA A 117 3.99 14.47 -4.04
CA ALA A 117 2.70 14.86 -3.48
C ALA A 117 2.85 15.99 -2.45
N ARG A 118 3.83 15.89 -1.54
CA ARG A 118 4.10 16.89 -0.51
C ARG A 118 4.44 18.26 -1.08
N ALA A 119 5.16 18.31 -2.20
CA ALA A 119 5.53 19.56 -2.87
C ALA A 119 4.33 20.29 -3.51
N HIS A 120 3.21 19.60 -3.74
CA HIS A 120 2.05 20.12 -4.48
C HIS A 120 0.79 20.31 -3.64
N THR A 121 0.88 20.16 -2.32
CA THR A 121 -0.22 20.52 -1.41
C THR A 121 0.34 21.15 -0.15
N THR A 122 -0.48 21.93 0.55
CA THR A 122 -0.20 22.40 1.92
C THR A 122 -1.11 21.76 2.96
N ARG A 123 -2.08 20.93 2.53
CA ARG A 123 -2.95 20.17 3.43
C ARG A 123 -2.18 19.08 4.14
N LYS A 124 -2.81 18.49 5.16
CA LYS A 124 -2.26 17.29 5.80
C LYS A 124 -2.21 16.17 4.78
N LEU A 125 -1.09 15.46 4.72
CA LEU A 125 -0.88 14.36 3.79
C LEU A 125 -0.97 13.02 4.53
N LYS A 126 -1.85 12.14 4.05
CA LYS A 126 -1.93 10.74 4.45
C LYS A 126 -1.34 9.86 3.35
N PHE A 127 -0.66 8.78 3.73
CA PHE A 127 -0.11 7.81 2.80
C PHE A 127 -0.36 6.37 3.26
N GLU A 128 -0.78 5.53 2.33
CA GLU A 128 -1.19 4.15 2.56
C GLU A 128 -0.06 3.16 2.24
N ILE A 129 0.18 2.24 3.16
CA ILE A 129 1.09 1.08 3.02
C ILE A 129 0.28 -0.18 3.35
N PRO A 130 0.39 -1.27 2.58
CA PRO A 130 -0.27 -2.52 2.92
C PRO A 130 0.27 -3.07 4.25
N GLY A 131 -0.62 -3.53 5.13
CA GLY A 131 -0.25 -4.09 6.43
C GLY A 131 0.37 -5.50 6.34
N PRO A 132 1.14 -5.93 7.35
CA PRO A 132 1.86 -7.20 7.33
C PRO A 132 0.99 -8.43 7.02
N MET A 133 -0.18 -8.57 7.64
CA MET A 133 -1.04 -9.74 7.44
C MET A 133 -1.63 -9.74 6.03
N THR A 134 -2.06 -8.57 5.56
CA THR A 134 -2.59 -8.40 4.20
C THR A 134 -1.55 -8.69 3.13
N ILE A 135 -0.29 -8.29 3.34
CA ILE A 135 0.83 -8.68 2.45
C ILE A 135 0.97 -10.21 2.42
N VAL A 136 1.08 -10.85 3.59
CA VAL A 136 1.26 -12.32 3.69
C VAL A 136 0.08 -13.10 3.11
N ASP A 137 -1.11 -12.52 3.10
CA ASP A 137 -2.28 -13.08 2.44
C ASP A 137 -2.30 -12.91 0.92
N THR A 138 -1.44 -12.05 0.36
CA THR A 138 -1.45 -11.68 -1.07
C THR A 138 -0.11 -12.01 -1.75
N LEU A 139 0.55 -13.07 -1.30
CA LEU A 139 1.79 -13.61 -1.86
C LEU A 139 1.88 -15.12 -1.61
N HIS A 140 2.74 -15.81 -2.35
CA HIS A 140 3.08 -17.20 -2.09
C HIS A 140 4.42 -17.30 -1.35
N ASP A 141 4.46 -18.00 -0.23
CA ASP A 141 5.68 -18.16 0.57
C ASP A 141 6.36 -19.52 0.31
N ALA A 142 7.46 -19.49 -0.45
CA ALA A 142 8.28 -20.67 -0.72
C ALA A 142 9.54 -20.75 0.17
N HIS A 143 9.80 -19.74 1.01
CA HIS A 143 11.02 -19.61 1.80
C HIS A 143 10.80 -19.82 3.29
N TYR A 144 9.96 -19.01 3.93
CA TYR A 144 9.77 -19.00 5.38
C TYR A 144 8.84 -20.12 5.83
N ARG A 145 7.78 -20.39 5.07
CA ARG A 145 6.71 -21.37 5.33
C ARG A 145 6.05 -21.18 6.69
N ASP A 146 6.04 -19.94 7.16
CA ASP A 146 5.53 -19.51 8.46
C ASP A 146 5.00 -18.08 8.30
N ARG A 147 3.67 -17.95 8.35
CA ARG A 147 2.98 -16.68 8.12
C ARG A 147 3.31 -15.64 9.18
N ALA A 148 3.43 -16.05 10.45
CA ALA A 148 3.72 -15.13 11.55
C ALA A 148 5.15 -14.60 11.44
N ARG A 149 6.11 -15.50 11.17
CA ARG A 149 7.51 -15.11 10.95
C ARG A 149 7.64 -14.18 9.74
N LEU A 150 7.02 -14.53 8.62
CA LEU A 150 7.06 -13.69 7.42
C LEU A 150 6.41 -12.32 7.65
N ALA A 151 5.29 -12.26 8.39
CA ALA A 151 4.65 -11.00 8.73
C ALA A 151 5.58 -10.10 9.56
N MET A 152 6.39 -10.65 10.47
CA MET A 152 7.36 -9.87 11.24
C MET A 152 8.50 -9.30 10.40
N GLU A 153 8.96 -10.02 9.38
CA GLU A 153 9.94 -9.51 8.42
C GLU A 153 9.37 -8.33 7.62
N PHE A 154 8.13 -8.46 7.14
CA PHE A 154 7.43 -7.35 6.48
C PHE A 154 7.17 -6.19 7.43
N ALA A 155 6.81 -6.44 8.69
CA ALA A 155 6.64 -5.38 9.68
C ALA A 155 7.92 -4.56 9.86
N GLY A 156 9.09 -5.21 9.88
CA GLY A 156 10.38 -4.52 9.88
C GLY A 156 10.59 -3.63 8.64
N ALA A 157 10.30 -4.16 7.45
CA ALA A 157 10.43 -3.41 6.19
C ALA A 157 9.44 -2.23 6.10
N ILE A 158 8.19 -2.45 6.50
CA ILE A 158 7.13 -1.42 6.55
C ILE A 158 7.52 -0.32 7.53
N ASN A 159 8.03 -0.67 8.71
CA ASN A 159 8.44 0.31 9.69
C ASN A 159 9.58 1.20 9.21
N ALA A 160 10.58 0.61 8.53
CA ALA A 160 11.66 1.39 7.91
C ALA A 160 11.13 2.35 6.83
N GLU A 161 10.18 1.89 6.00
CA GLU A 161 9.52 2.74 5.01
C GLU A 161 8.72 3.88 5.68
N ALA A 162 7.84 3.54 6.62
CA ALA A 162 6.97 4.50 7.29
C ALA A 162 7.75 5.60 8.04
N ARG A 163 8.88 5.25 8.67
CA ARG A 163 9.77 6.22 9.32
C ARG A 163 10.34 7.22 8.31
N GLU A 164 10.71 6.75 7.13
CA GLU A 164 11.22 7.61 6.07
C GLU A 164 10.12 8.50 5.47
N LEU A 165 8.94 7.94 5.21
CA LEU A 165 7.81 8.73 4.70
C LEU A 165 7.37 9.81 5.70
N ALA A 166 7.37 9.50 7.00
CA ALA A 166 7.12 10.48 8.05
C ALA A 166 8.17 11.59 8.05
N ALA A 167 9.46 11.26 7.87
CA ALA A 167 10.54 12.25 7.76
C ALA A 167 10.44 13.14 6.51
N LEU A 168 9.77 12.66 5.45
CA LEU A 168 9.46 13.44 4.24
C LEU A 168 8.23 14.34 4.38
N GLY A 169 7.58 14.35 5.54
CA GLY A 169 6.45 15.25 5.82
C GLY A 169 5.07 14.65 5.61
N VAL A 170 4.94 13.32 5.68
CA VAL A 170 3.63 12.66 5.82
C VAL A 170 3.09 12.91 7.24
N ASP A 171 1.86 13.40 7.32
CA ASP A 171 1.17 13.67 8.58
C ASP A 171 0.53 12.42 9.18
N VAL A 172 0.07 11.50 8.31
CA VAL A 172 -0.64 10.27 8.70
C VAL A 172 -0.15 9.08 7.88
N ILE A 173 0.33 8.03 8.55
CA ILE A 173 0.60 6.74 7.93
C ILE A 173 -0.59 5.81 8.16
N GLN A 174 -1.16 5.29 7.08
CA GLN A 174 -2.21 4.29 7.13
C GLN A 174 -1.64 2.91 6.77
N LEU A 175 -1.91 1.92 7.61
CA LEU A 175 -1.68 0.51 7.29
C LEU A 175 -3.00 -0.14 6.88
N ASP A 176 -3.05 -0.71 5.68
CA ASP A 176 -4.24 -1.38 5.17
C ASP A 176 -4.25 -2.85 5.58
N GLU A 177 -5.17 -3.21 6.48
CA GLU A 177 -5.39 -4.57 6.98
C GLU A 177 -6.80 -5.11 6.71
N PRO A 178 -7.29 -5.15 5.45
CA PRO A 178 -8.54 -5.86 5.15
C PRO A 178 -8.50 -7.36 5.53
N ALA A 179 -7.32 -7.99 5.61
CA ALA A 179 -7.18 -9.37 6.09
C ALA A 179 -7.56 -9.55 7.57
N PHE A 180 -7.51 -8.48 8.38
CA PHE A 180 -7.92 -8.53 9.79
C PHE A 180 -9.40 -8.85 9.96
N ASN A 181 -10.23 -8.58 8.95
CA ASN A 181 -11.66 -8.91 8.98
C ASN A 181 -11.96 -10.34 8.52
N VAL A 182 -10.92 -11.15 8.27
CA VAL A 182 -11.01 -12.52 7.78
C VAL A 182 -10.38 -13.49 8.77
N TYR A 183 -9.14 -13.22 9.20
CA TYR A 183 -8.36 -14.15 10.02
C TYR A 183 -8.34 -13.76 11.49
N LEU A 184 -9.51 -13.68 12.13
CA LEU A 184 -9.68 -13.14 13.48
C LEU A 184 -8.76 -13.80 14.53
N ASP A 185 -8.63 -15.13 14.48
CA ASP A 185 -7.75 -15.87 15.40
C ASP A 185 -6.28 -15.51 15.17
N ALA A 186 -5.84 -15.48 13.90
CA ALA A 186 -4.48 -15.08 13.55
C ALA A 186 -4.18 -13.62 13.91
N VAL A 187 -5.19 -12.73 13.88
CA VAL A 187 -5.05 -11.34 14.34
C VAL A 187 -4.69 -11.32 15.83
N ALA A 188 -5.41 -12.09 16.64
CA ALA A 188 -5.15 -12.20 18.07
C ALA A 188 -3.81 -12.89 18.38
N GLU A 189 -3.43 -13.92 17.60
CA GLU A 189 -2.21 -14.69 17.81
C GLU A 189 -0.93 -13.93 17.44
N TRP A 190 -0.91 -13.22 16.30
CA TRP A 190 0.30 -12.57 15.80
C TRP A 190 0.05 -11.28 14.99
N GLY A 191 -1.15 -11.05 14.48
CA GLY A 191 -1.45 -9.90 13.62
C GLY A 191 -1.28 -8.55 14.33
N ILE A 192 -1.73 -8.44 15.59
CA ILE A 192 -1.54 -7.22 16.39
C ILE A 192 -0.06 -6.96 16.69
N GLU A 193 0.71 -8.01 16.96
CA GLU A 193 2.16 -7.89 17.20
C GLU A 193 2.87 -7.36 15.95
N ALA A 194 2.59 -7.94 14.78
CA ALA A 194 3.15 -7.48 13.50
C ALA A 194 2.74 -6.05 13.17
N LEU A 195 1.47 -5.67 13.40
CA LEU A 195 1.00 -4.30 13.20
C LEU A 195 1.75 -3.30 14.12
N ASN A 196 1.90 -3.63 15.40
CA ASN A 196 2.63 -2.81 16.36
C ASN A 196 4.10 -2.64 15.95
N ARG A 197 4.76 -3.73 15.53
CA ARG A 197 6.13 -3.69 15.02
C ARG A 197 6.26 -2.81 13.78
N ALA A 198 5.25 -2.78 12.92
CA ALA A 198 5.23 -1.96 11.71
C ALA A 198 5.14 -0.44 12.02
N VAL A 199 4.50 -0.07 13.13
CA VAL A 199 4.29 1.36 13.50
C VAL A 199 5.14 1.84 14.67
N GLU A 200 6.03 0.98 15.17
CA GLU A 200 6.89 1.26 16.32
C GLU A 200 7.69 2.56 16.16
N GLU A 201 7.59 3.44 17.15
CA GLU A 201 8.27 4.74 17.25
C GLU A 201 8.02 5.70 16.06
N LEU A 202 6.91 5.56 15.35
CA LEU A 202 6.51 6.57 14.36
C LEU A 202 6.05 7.86 15.06
N ALA A 203 6.66 8.98 14.69
CA ALA A 203 6.31 10.30 15.24
C ALA A 203 5.01 10.89 14.66
N CYS A 204 4.61 10.44 13.47
CA CYS A 204 3.37 10.87 12.82
C CYS A 204 2.16 10.08 13.36
N ARG A 205 0.94 10.54 13.02
CA ARG A 205 -0.27 9.80 13.37
C ARG A 205 -0.30 8.49 12.57
N THR A 206 -0.61 7.39 13.23
CA THR A 206 -0.83 6.09 12.58
C THR A 206 -2.29 5.70 12.62
N VAL A 207 -2.77 5.08 11.56
CA VAL A 207 -4.13 4.55 11.45
C VAL A 207 -4.09 3.17 10.79
N VAL A 208 -5.06 2.33 11.12
CA VAL A 208 -5.26 1.03 10.45
C VAL A 208 -6.61 1.07 9.75
N HIS A 209 -6.63 0.69 8.47
CA HIS A 209 -7.86 0.56 7.70
C HIS A 209 -8.26 -0.91 7.61
N ILE A 210 -9.48 -1.22 8.05
CA ILE A 210 -10.06 -2.56 8.01
C ILE A 210 -11.42 -2.43 7.31
N CYS A 211 -11.67 -3.25 6.28
CA CYS A 211 -12.89 -3.18 5.49
C CYS A 211 -13.37 -4.57 5.04
N TYR A 212 -14.42 -4.60 4.23
CA TYR A 212 -14.96 -5.82 3.61
C TYR A 212 -14.46 -6.03 2.18
N GLY A 213 -13.48 -5.23 1.74
CA GLY A 213 -12.93 -5.23 0.39
C GLY A 213 -13.64 -4.26 -0.55
N TYR A 214 -13.13 -4.18 -1.78
CA TYR A 214 -13.81 -3.51 -2.88
C TYR A 214 -15.09 -4.28 -3.25
N GLY A 215 -16.15 -3.56 -3.62
CA GLY A 215 -17.31 -4.17 -4.26
C GLY A 215 -16.94 -4.56 -5.69
N ILE A 216 -16.42 -5.77 -5.86
CA ILE A 216 -16.09 -6.40 -7.15
C ILE A 216 -17.19 -7.37 -7.56
#